data_AF-A0A2V8K0U6-F1
#
_entry.id   AF-A0A2V8K0U6-F1
#
_cell.length_a   1.000
_cell.length_b   1.000
_cell.length_c   1.000
_cell.angle_alpha   90.00
_cell.angle_beta   90.00
_cell.angle_gamma   90.00
#
_symmetry.space_group_name_H-M   'P 1'
#
loop_
_entity.id
_entity.type
_entity.pdbx_description
1 polymer ?
#
loop_
_entity_poly.entity_id
_entity_poly.type
_entity_poly.pdbx_seq_one_letter_code
_entity_poly.pdbx_strand_id
1 'polypeptide(L)'
;MKTATTYLLACVSLVSACVLGLLLERHTYAQVARPSNNVRLSVVDEPRPLARAADLLQRKLGVGISYEDPPWIYQGDLVEAANLPGNLEAKKTSPRFHATVPAAGSLDLSLPVNVASHSISMPAISVLQDLLSEHVRRGNPGEFKVLTLGGDFSIVPFVARDKVGNSLAVRSPLDFAVSFPNAARDGNAALKTLCEAITEASGMRTSAGGVPKLFFTTTVSLNATNEPARDVLVRLLRTLTWPDPRQNVVPIPKLSWRLYYDPEAQAYVLNIGLVLKETLGATGQTGLVEVPR
;
A
#
# COMPACT_ATOMS: atom_id res chain seq x y z
N MET A 1 -70.87 41.41 25.20
CA MET A 1 -71.20 42.77 25.68
C MET A 1 -70.85 42.86 27.16
N LYS A 2 -69.96 43.82 27.50
CA LYS A 2 -69.66 44.41 28.83
C LYS A 2 -69.12 43.47 29.93
N THR A 3 -67.81 43.39 30.16
CA THR A 3 -66.96 44.21 31.08
C THR A 3 -67.48 44.35 32.51
N ALA A 4 -66.79 43.71 33.47
CA ALA A 4 -65.98 44.30 34.56
C ALA A 4 -66.82 44.62 35.82
N THR A 5 -66.40 44.38 37.06
CA THR A 5 -65.25 45.03 37.72
C THR A 5 -65.00 44.43 39.12
N THR A 6 -63.74 44.52 39.48
CA THR A 6 -62.90 44.10 40.61
C THR A 6 -63.17 44.76 41.99
N TYR A 7 -62.50 44.19 43.02
CA TYR A 7 -62.01 44.71 44.32
C TYR A 7 -62.82 44.24 45.56
N LEU A 8 -62.23 43.79 46.67
CA LEU A 8 -61.09 44.35 47.41
C LEU A 8 -60.59 43.40 48.56
N LEU A 9 -59.26 43.42 48.85
CA LEU A 9 -58.52 43.23 50.15
C LEU A 9 -58.74 41.93 50.98
N ALA A 10 -57.83 41.37 51.77
CA ALA A 10 -56.38 41.37 52.02
C ALA A 10 -56.14 40.31 53.13
N CYS A 11 -55.02 39.58 53.14
CA CYS A 11 -54.25 39.30 54.35
C CYS A 11 -52.95 38.54 54.07
N VAL A 12 -51.92 39.01 54.76
CA VAL A 12 -50.49 38.71 54.66
C VAL A 12 -50.13 37.54 55.55
N SER A 13 -49.26 36.64 55.08
CA SER A 13 -48.14 36.13 55.87
C SER A 13 -47.20 35.24 55.04
N LEU A 14 -45.99 35.77 54.81
CA LEU A 14 -44.79 35.05 54.37
C LEU A 14 -44.37 33.99 55.39
N VAL A 15 -43.95 32.81 54.93
CA VAL A 15 -42.72 32.15 55.40
C VAL A 15 -42.02 31.51 54.20
N SER A 16 -40.76 31.87 54.05
CA SER A 16 -39.80 31.45 53.02
C SER A 16 -39.08 30.16 53.42
N ALA A 17 -38.91 29.20 52.50
CA ALA A 17 -37.76 28.30 52.47
C ALA A 17 -37.66 27.52 51.15
N CYS A 18 -36.69 27.93 50.34
CA CYS A 18 -35.76 27.15 49.50
C CYS A 18 -36.15 25.80 48.86
N VAL A 19 -36.08 25.81 47.53
CA VAL A 19 -35.27 24.91 46.66
C VAL A 19 -35.53 23.39 46.76
N LEU A 20 -36.20 22.83 45.75
CA LEU A 20 -35.70 21.67 45.00
C LEU A 20 -36.48 21.49 43.67
N GLY A 21 -36.02 22.14 42.61
CA GLY A 21 -36.44 21.81 41.25
C GLY A 21 -35.72 20.55 40.80
N LEU A 22 -36.39 19.40 40.84
CA LEU A 22 -35.91 18.18 40.18
C LEU A 22 -36.05 18.34 38.66
N LEU A 23 -34.99 18.87 38.05
CA LEU A 23 -34.71 18.69 36.63
C LEU A 23 -34.42 17.20 36.39
N LEU A 24 -35.31 16.53 35.68
CA LEU A 24 -35.05 15.22 35.08
C LEU A 24 -33.99 15.40 34.00
N GLU A 25 -32.71 15.29 34.38
CA GLU A 25 -31.60 15.17 33.44
C GLU A 25 -31.78 13.87 32.65
N ARG A 26 -32.18 13.98 31.38
CA ARG A 26 -31.98 12.92 30.40
C ARG A 26 -30.47 12.79 30.20
N HIS A 27 -29.84 11.92 30.98
CA HIS A 27 -28.49 11.44 30.66
C HIS A 27 -28.57 10.66 29.35
N THR A 28 -28.26 11.34 28.25
CA THR A 28 -27.83 10.71 27.01
C THR A 28 -26.52 9.99 27.33
N TYR A 29 -26.60 8.72 27.72
CA TYR A 29 -25.43 7.85 27.75
C TYR A 29 -24.93 7.75 26.31
N ALA A 30 -23.89 8.54 25.98
CA ALA A 30 -23.07 8.26 24.81
C ALA A 30 -22.60 6.82 24.96
N GLN A 31 -23.03 5.94 24.06
CA GLN A 31 -22.41 4.62 23.94
C GLN A 31 -20.93 4.86 23.66
N VAL A 32 -20.09 4.63 24.66
CA VAL A 32 -18.65 4.55 24.48
C VAL A 32 -18.44 3.43 23.46
N ALA A 33 -18.10 3.81 22.22
CA ALA A 33 -17.79 2.86 21.17
C ALA A 33 -16.71 1.92 21.72
N ARG A 34 -17.04 0.64 21.86
CA ARG A 34 -16.05 -0.35 22.26
C ARG A 34 -14.92 -0.29 21.22
N PRO A 35 -13.64 -0.20 21.61
CA PRO A 35 -12.56 -0.29 20.65
C PRO A 35 -12.74 -1.59 19.87
N SER A 36 -12.83 -1.49 18.55
CA SER A 36 -12.95 -2.65 17.69
C SER A 36 -11.66 -3.46 17.81
N ASN A 37 -11.79 -4.75 18.12
CA ASN A 37 -10.65 -5.68 18.12
C ASN A 37 -10.13 -5.97 16.71
N ASN A 38 -10.76 -5.40 15.67
CA ASN A 38 -10.36 -5.53 14.28
C ASN A 38 -10.24 -4.16 13.60
N VAL A 39 -9.28 -4.03 12.69
CA VAL A 39 -9.18 -2.95 11.71
C VAL A 39 -9.51 -3.50 10.34
N ARG A 40 -10.37 -2.79 9.60
CA ARG A 40 -10.71 -3.14 8.23
C ARG A 40 -9.74 -2.49 7.26
N LEU A 41 -9.14 -3.27 6.38
CA LEU A 41 -8.38 -2.79 5.22
C LEU A 41 -9.25 -3.00 3.98
N SER A 42 -9.68 -1.89 3.36
CA SER A 42 -10.53 -1.91 2.18
C SER A 42 -9.80 -1.28 1.00
N VAL A 43 -9.81 -1.98 -0.13
CA VAL A 43 -9.33 -1.53 -1.44
C VAL A 43 -10.51 -1.68 -2.38
N VAL A 44 -10.90 -0.60 -3.06
CA VAL A 44 -12.15 -0.55 -3.85
C VAL A 44 -11.85 0.01 -5.23
N ASP A 45 -12.29 -0.69 -6.26
CA ASP A 45 -12.20 -0.32 -7.67
C ASP A 45 -10.80 0.11 -8.12
N GLU A 46 -9.78 -0.61 -7.64
CA GLU A 46 -8.37 -0.33 -7.92
C GLU A 46 -7.85 -1.26 -9.03
N PRO A 47 -7.18 -0.75 -10.07
CA PRO A 47 -6.62 -1.56 -11.16
C PRO A 47 -5.68 -2.68 -10.67
N ARG A 48 -4.87 -2.38 -9.66
CA ARG A 48 -3.93 -3.34 -9.06
C ARG A 48 -4.25 -3.45 -7.57
N PRO A 49 -5.33 -4.16 -7.20
CA PRO A 49 -5.82 -4.13 -5.84
C PRO A 49 -4.82 -4.75 -4.86
N LEU A 50 -4.07 -5.79 -5.28
CA LEU A 50 -2.97 -6.36 -4.47
C LEU A 50 -1.80 -5.40 -4.28
N ALA A 51 -1.39 -4.67 -5.32
CA ALA A 51 -0.34 -3.66 -5.19
C ALA A 51 -0.75 -2.57 -4.19
N ARG A 52 -2.02 -2.12 -4.29
CA ARG A 52 -2.58 -1.12 -3.37
C ARG A 52 -2.69 -1.64 -1.94
N ALA A 53 -3.12 -2.90 -1.76
CA ALA A 53 -3.16 -3.54 -0.46
C ALA A 53 -1.75 -3.74 0.13
N ALA A 54 -0.76 -4.09 -0.69
CA ALA A 54 0.63 -4.21 -0.28
C ALA A 54 1.17 -2.88 0.26
N ASP A 55 0.87 -1.75 -0.41
CA ASP A 55 1.23 -0.40 0.10
C ASP A 55 0.61 -0.10 1.46
N LEU A 56 -0.68 -0.41 1.62
CA LEU A 56 -1.41 -0.18 2.86
C LEU A 56 -0.88 -1.06 3.99
N LEU A 57 -0.67 -2.35 3.73
CA LEU A 57 -0.11 -3.28 4.71
C LEU A 57 1.33 -2.94 5.07
N GLN A 58 2.15 -2.53 4.12
CA GLN A 58 3.50 -2.04 4.38
C GLN A 58 3.46 -0.89 5.39
N ARG A 59 2.56 0.07 5.20
CA ARG A 59 2.34 1.18 6.13
C ARG A 59 1.89 0.74 7.51
N LYS A 60 0.98 -0.23 7.61
CA LYS A 60 0.46 -0.71 8.90
C LYS A 60 1.45 -1.59 9.66
N LEU A 61 2.21 -2.41 8.95
CA LEU A 61 3.11 -3.42 9.54
C LEU A 61 4.53 -2.88 9.75
N GLY A 62 4.95 -1.88 8.97
CA GLY A 62 6.31 -1.35 9.02
C GLY A 62 7.37 -2.35 8.53
N VAL A 63 7.01 -3.22 7.59
CA VAL A 63 7.91 -4.17 6.94
C VAL A 63 7.93 -3.90 5.44
N GLY A 64 9.02 -4.21 4.75
CA GLY A 64 9.06 -4.11 3.30
C GLY A 64 8.11 -5.13 2.69
N ILE A 65 7.21 -4.69 1.82
CA ILE A 65 6.32 -5.56 1.05
C ILE A 65 6.46 -5.12 -0.39
N SER A 66 7.23 -5.88 -1.18
CA SER A 66 7.36 -5.69 -2.62
C SER A 66 6.23 -6.38 -3.37
N TYR A 67 5.90 -5.88 -4.56
CA TYR A 67 4.84 -6.44 -5.40
C TYR A 67 5.26 -6.46 -6.86
N GLU A 68 4.83 -7.49 -7.58
CA GLU A 68 5.17 -7.74 -8.97
C GLU A 68 3.91 -8.13 -9.73
N ASP A 69 3.68 -7.47 -10.87
CA ASP A 69 2.57 -7.80 -11.76
C ASP A 69 2.83 -9.12 -12.49
N PRO A 70 1.78 -9.91 -12.79
CA PRO A 70 1.84 -10.88 -13.88
C PRO A 70 1.91 -10.14 -15.23
N PRO A 71 2.31 -10.83 -16.31
CA PRO A 71 2.11 -10.29 -17.64
C PRO A 71 0.61 -10.19 -17.94
N TRP A 72 0.13 -9.00 -18.31
CA TRP A 72 -1.27 -8.75 -18.65
C TRP A 72 -1.54 -9.13 -20.12
N ILE A 73 -1.78 -10.42 -20.37
CA ILE A 73 -1.93 -10.98 -21.72
C ILE A 73 -3.39 -11.06 -22.15
N TYR A 74 -4.27 -11.50 -21.24
CA TYR A 74 -5.70 -11.66 -21.52
C TYR A 74 -6.40 -10.30 -21.60
N GLN A 75 -7.06 -10.02 -22.73
CA GLN A 75 -7.75 -8.72 -22.93
C GLN A 75 -8.92 -8.51 -21.96
N GLY A 76 -9.54 -9.59 -21.46
CA GLY A 76 -10.58 -9.47 -20.44
C GLY A 76 -10.07 -9.03 -19.06
N ASP A 77 -8.74 -8.99 -18.86
CA ASP A 77 -8.10 -8.46 -17.65
C ASP A 77 -7.75 -6.99 -17.77
N LEU A 78 -8.07 -6.36 -18.90
CA LEU A 78 -7.67 -5.01 -19.21
C LEU A 78 -8.89 -4.12 -19.45
N VAL A 79 -8.76 -2.86 -19.05
CA VAL A 79 -9.72 -1.81 -19.32
C VAL A 79 -8.98 -0.56 -19.75
N GLU A 80 -9.66 0.29 -20.51
CA GLU A 80 -9.17 1.64 -20.74
C GLU A 80 -9.25 2.42 -19.43
N ALA A 81 -8.15 3.04 -19.02
CA ALA A 81 -8.02 3.78 -17.77
C ALA A 81 -9.05 4.91 -17.66
N ALA A 82 -9.46 5.50 -18.79
CA ALA A 82 -10.52 6.51 -18.83
C ALA A 82 -11.87 5.99 -18.34
N ASN A 83 -12.11 4.68 -18.38
CA ASN A 83 -13.36 4.04 -17.96
C ASN A 83 -13.35 3.64 -16.47
N LEU A 84 -12.25 3.88 -15.75
CA LEU A 84 -12.18 3.67 -14.31
C LEU A 84 -12.95 4.77 -13.56
N PRO A 85 -13.68 4.45 -12.47
CA PRO A 85 -14.44 5.43 -11.69
C PRO A 85 -13.61 6.65 -11.26
N GLY A 86 -12.36 6.43 -10.83
CA GLY A 86 -11.46 7.50 -10.38
C GLY A 86 -10.99 8.46 -11.48
N ASN A 87 -11.15 8.09 -12.76
CA ASN A 87 -10.65 8.86 -13.91
C ASN A 87 -11.76 9.51 -14.74
N LEU A 88 -13.04 9.37 -14.34
CA LEU A 88 -14.16 9.91 -15.12
C LEU A 88 -14.09 11.43 -15.30
N GLU A 89 -13.61 12.17 -14.30
CA GLU A 89 -13.40 13.62 -14.43
C GLU A 89 -12.19 13.96 -15.31
N ALA A 90 -11.09 13.20 -15.19
CA ALA A 90 -9.92 13.37 -16.06
C ALA A 90 -10.24 13.10 -17.53
N LYS A 91 -11.14 12.14 -17.82
CA LYS A 91 -11.64 11.85 -19.17
C LYS A 91 -12.33 13.06 -19.80
N LYS A 92 -13.10 13.84 -19.03
CA LYS A 92 -13.78 15.04 -19.53
C LYS A 92 -12.81 16.14 -19.95
N THR A 93 -11.71 16.29 -19.22
CA THR A 93 -10.73 17.37 -19.44
C THR A 93 -9.58 16.97 -20.35
N SER A 94 -9.33 15.66 -20.51
CA SER A 94 -8.27 15.11 -21.35
C SER A 94 -8.81 13.98 -22.24
N PRO A 95 -9.49 14.31 -23.35
CA PRO A 95 -10.09 13.30 -24.24
C PRO A 95 -9.08 12.35 -24.89
N ARG A 96 -7.78 12.70 -24.87
CA ARG A 96 -6.68 11.87 -25.38
C ARG A 96 -6.09 10.90 -24.34
N PHE A 97 -6.67 10.82 -23.14
CA PHE A 97 -6.24 9.89 -22.12
C PHE A 97 -6.68 8.47 -22.47
N HIS A 98 -5.85 7.78 -23.26
CA HIS A 98 -6.04 6.40 -23.67
C HIS A 98 -4.85 5.60 -23.16
N ALA A 99 -4.97 5.07 -21.94
CA ALA A 99 -4.00 4.15 -21.39
C ALA A 99 -4.73 2.87 -21.00
N THR A 100 -4.17 1.73 -21.37
CA THR A 100 -4.71 0.41 -21.02
C THR A 100 -4.13 -0.01 -19.67
N VAL A 101 -5.00 -0.39 -18.75
CA VAL A 101 -4.62 -0.77 -17.39
C VAL A 101 -5.35 -2.04 -16.98
N PRO A 102 -4.87 -2.76 -15.95
CA PRO A 102 -5.59 -3.90 -15.43
C PRO A 102 -7.00 -3.51 -14.96
N ALA A 103 -7.94 -4.42 -15.14
CA ALA A 103 -9.31 -4.25 -14.69
C ALA A 103 -9.35 -4.00 -13.18
N ALA A 104 -10.22 -3.08 -12.77
CA ALA A 104 -10.38 -2.75 -11.36
C ALA A 104 -10.89 -3.96 -10.56
N GLY A 105 -10.29 -4.15 -9.39
CA GLY A 105 -10.72 -5.15 -8.42
C GLY A 105 -10.86 -4.55 -7.03
N SER A 106 -11.45 -5.32 -6.13
CA SER A 106 -11.65 -4.92 -4.75
C SER A 106 -11.14 -6.00 -3.79
N LEU A 107 -10.69 -5.58 -2.61
CA LEU A 107 -10.24 -6.44 -1.53
C LEU A 107 -10.74 -5.88 -0.21
N ASP A 108 -11.11 -6.78 0.71
CA ASP A 108 -11.61 -6.39 2.01
C ASP A 108 -11.15 -7.40 3.07
N LEU A 109 -10.32 -6.92 4.00
CA LEU A 109 -9.72 -7.72 5.06
C LEU A 109 -10.11 -7.15 6.42
N SER A 110 -10.49 -8.05 7.33
CA SER A 110 -10.69 -7.73 8.75
C SER A 110 -9.50 -8.25 9.54
N LEU A 111 -8.63 -7.35 9.99
CA LEU A 111 -7.37 -7.70 10.64
C LEU A 111 -7.47 -7.50 12.16
N PRO A 112 -7.21 -8.53 12.97
CA PRO A 112 -7.26 -8.39 14.42
C PRO A 112 -6.13 -7.49 14.92
N VAL A 113 -6.48 -6.54 15.78
CA VAL A 113 -5.56 -5.59 16.40
C VAL A 113 -5.43 -5.82 17.89
N ASN A 114 -4.21 -5.68 18.39
CA ASN A 114 -3.96 -5.54 19.81
C ASN A 114 -4.30 -4.10 20.21
N VAL A 115 -5.36 -3.93 21.02
CA VAL A 115 -5.86 -2.63 21.44
C VAL A 115 -4.84 -1.84 22.27
N ALA A 116 -4.00 -2.52 23.06
CA ALA A 116 -2.99 -1.86 23.88
C ALA A 116 -1.85 -1.27 23.03
N SER A 117 -1.38 -2.01 22.01
CA SER A 117 -0.28 -1.57 21.15
C SER A 117 -0.73 -0.87 19.85
N HIS A 118 -2.04 -0.79 19.60
CA HIS A 118 -2.63 -0.27 18.36
C HIS A 118 -2.01 -0.88 17.08
N SER A 119 -1.63 -2.16 17.16
CA SER A 119 -0.93 -2.86 16.08
C SER A 119 -1.69 -4.10 15.65
N ILE A 120 -1.52 -4.50 14.38
CA ILE A 120 -2.00 -5.80 13.91
C ILE A 120 -1.37 -6.90 14.78
N SER A 121 -2.20 -7.82 15.26
CA SER A 121 -1.82 -8.88 16.20
C SER A 121 -1.30 -10.15 15.53
N MET A 122 -1.45 -10.24 14.20
CA MET A 122 -1.01 -11.38 13.40
C MET A 122 0.40 -11.17 12.84
N PRO A 123 1.16 -12.26 12.63
CA PRO A 123 2.39 -12.22 11.85
C PRO A 123 2.14 -11.67 10.44
N ALA A 124 3.06 -10.86 9.92
CA ALA A 124 2.93 -10.24 8.60
C ALA A 124 2.70 -11.27 7.48
N ILE A 125 3.36 -12.42 7.54
CA ILE A 125 3.18 -13.50 6.56
C ILE A 125 1.74 -14.03 6.54
N SER A 126 1.11 -14.18 7.71
CA SER A 126 -0.28 -14.65 7.81
C SER A 126 -1.25 -13.63 7.24
N VAL A 127 -1.03 -12.34 7.53
CA VAL A 127 -1.81 -11.24 6.94
C VAL A 127 -1.71 -11.23 5.42
N LEU A 128 -0.51 -11.47 4.87
CA LEU A 128 -0.30 -11.56 3.43
C LEU A 128 -0.96 -12.80 2.82
N GLN A 129 -0.94 -13.94 3.50
CA GLN A 129 -1.64 -15.16 3.05
C GLN A 129 -3.17 -14.96 3.02
N ASP A 130 -3.74 -14.29 4.01
CA ASP A 130 -5.15 -13.94 4.04
C ASP A 130 -5.50 -12.97 2.90
N LEU A 131 -4.63 -11.99 2.62
CA LEU A 131 -4.77 -11.09 1.48
C LEU A 131 -4.83 -11.85 0.14
N LEU A 132 -3.94 -12.82 -0.07
CA LEU A 132 -3.92 -13.61 -1.30
C LEU A 132 -5.17 -14.50 -1.42
N SER A 133 -5.63 -15.06 -0.30
CA SER A 133 -6.86 -15.86 -0.27
C SER A 133 -8.09 -15.01 -0.61
N GLU A 134 -8.17 -13.79 -0.08
CA GLU A 134 -9.24 -12.83 -0.41
C GLU A 134 -9.19 -12.43 -1.89
N HIS A 135 -8.00 -12.23 -2.45
CA HIS A 135 -7.82 -11.90 -3.87
C HIS A 135 -8.38 -12.99 -4.79
N VAL A 136 -8.05 -14.26 -4.51
CA VAL A 136 -8.60 -15.41 -5.26
C VAL A 136 -10.11 -15.51 -5.06
N ARG A 137 -10.61 -15.36 -3.82
CA ARG A 137 -12.04 -15.43 -3.51
C ARG A 137 -12.87 -14.37 -4.25
N ARG A 138 -12.29 -13.19 -4.51
CA ARG A 138 -12.91 -12.10 -5.27
C ARG A 138 -12.87 -12.32 -6.79
N GLY A 139 -12.17 -13.35 -7.26
CA GLY A 139 -11.98 -13.60 -8.69
C GLY A 139 -11.13 -12.55 -9.38
N ASN A 140 -10.29 -11.83 -8.61
CA ASN A 140 -9.38 -10.86 -9.19
C ASN A 140 -8.33 -11.58 -10.07
N PRO A 141 -7.84 -10.95 -11.15
CA PRO A 141 -6.89 -11.57 -12.06
C PRO A 141 -5.57 -12.01 -11.41
N GLY A 142 -5.03 -13.14 -11.86
CA GLY A 142 -3.73 -13.68 -11.46
C GLY A 142 -3.73 -14.39 -10.09
N GLU A 143 -2.83 -15.35 -9.94
CA GLU A 143 -2.55 -16.00 -8.65
C GLU A 143 -1.10 -15.73 -8.23
N PHE A 144 -0.93 -15.53 -6.93
CA PHE A 144 0.29 -15.01 -6.35
C PHE A 144 0.74 -15.85 -5.16
N LYS A 145 2.03 -15.75 -4.84
CA LYS A 145 2.64 -16.32 -3.64
C LYS A 145 3.48 -15.26 -2.94
N VAL A 146 3.74 -15.48 -1.65
CA VAL A 146 4.60 -14.62 -0.84
C VAL A 146 5.98 -15.25 -0.71
N LEU A 147 7.02 -14.49 -1.05
CA LEU A 147 8.41 -14.82 -0.76
C LEU A 147 8.87 -14.04 0.48
N THR A 148 9.72 -14.66 1.30
CA THR A 148 10.34 -14.01 2.47
C THR A 148 11.78 -13.60 2.15
N LEU A 149 12.15 -12.38 2.51
CA LEU A 149 13.40 -11.71 2.14
C LEU A 149 14.17 -11.22 3.37
N GLY A 150 14.43 -12.11 4.32
CA GLY A 150 15.15 -11.75 5.56
C GLY A 150 14.39 -10.74 6.42
N GLY A 151 13.10 -10.95 6.62
CA GLY A 151 12.21 -10.12 7.45
C GLY A 151 11.26 -9.20 6.66
N ASP A 152 11.55 -8.98 5.39
CA ASP A 152 10.65 -8.32 4.43
C ASP A 152 10.01 -9.36 3.50
N PHE A 153 9.08 -8.93 2.63
CA PHE A 153 8.26 -9.81 1.80
C PHE A 153 8.20 -9.35 0.35
N SER A 154 7.92 -10.28 -0.56
CA SER A 154 7.62 -9.99 -1.95
C SER A 154 6.44 -10.83 -2.42
N ILE A 155 5.39 -10.16 -2.90
CA ILE A 155 4.24 -10.79 -3.55
C ILE A 155 4.59 -10.96 -5.02
N VAL A 156 4.62 -12.21 -5.49
CA VAL A 156 5.05 -12.56 -6.85
C VAL A 156 3.99 -13.40 -7.55
N PRO A 157 3.75 -13.18 -8.86
CA PRO A 157 2.80 -13.96 -9.62
C PRO A 157 3.36 -15.36 -9.90
N PHE A 158 2.49 -16.35 -9.98
CA PHE A 158 2.84 -17.68 -10.48
C PHE A 158 1.80 -18.28 -11.45
N VAL A 159 0.59 -17.71 -11.51
CA VAL A 159 -0.40 -17.98 -12.56
C VAL A 159 -0.98 -16.66 -13.07
N ALA A 160 -1.18 -16.58 -14.38
CA ALA A 160 -1.91 -15.51 -15.05
C ALA A 160 -2.85 -16.12 -16.12
N ARG A 161 -3.61 -15.29 -16.83
CA ARG A 161 -4.42 -15.76 -17.96
C ARG A 161 -3.67 -15.58 -19.28
N ASP A 162 -3.75 -16.59 -20.14
CA ASP A 162 -3.25 -16.52 -21.52
C ASP A 162 -4.19 -15.70 -22.43
N LYS A 163 -3.88 -15.63 -23.73
CA LYS A 163 -4.64 -14.83 -24.71
C LYS A 163 -6.11 -15.22 -24.83
N VAL A 164 -6.48 -16.45 -24.49
CA VAL A 164 -7.85 -16.96 -24.59
C VAL A 164 -8.53 -17.10 -23.23
N GLY A 165 -7.83 -16.73 -22.15
CA GLY A 165 -8.38 -16.69 -20.79
C GLY A 165 -8.08 -17.92 -19.95
N ASN A 166 -7.27 -18.87 -20.43
CA ASN A 166 -6.89 -20.06 -19.65
C ASN A 166 -5.78 -19.73 -18.66
N SER A 167 -5.71 -20.49 -17.56
CA SER A 167 -4.60 -20.40 -16.62
C SER A 167 -3.27 -20.79 -17.26
N LEU A 168 -2.29 -19.90 -17.14
CA LEU A 168 -0.93 -20.04 -17.62
C LEU A 168 0.02 -19.86 -16.45
N ALA A 169 0.92 -20.83 -16.24
CA ALA A 169 2.01 -20.67 -15.29
C ALA A 169 2.94 -19.55 -15.76
N VAL A 170 3.23 -18.60 -14.89
CA VAL A 170 4.11 -17.46 -15.17
C VAL A 170 5.24 -17.39 -14.18
N ARG A 171 6.32 -16.72 -14.58
CA ARG A 171 7.51 -16.48 -13.76
C ARG A 171 7.83 -14.99 -13.78
N SER A 172 8.19 -14.44 -12.64
CA SER A 172 8.65 -13.05 -12.56
C SER A 172 9.98 -12.87 -13.31
N PRO A 173 10.20 -11.73 -14.01
CA PRO A 173 11.51 -11.38 -14.55
C PRO A 173 12.63 -11.40 -13.50
N LEU A 174 12.31 -11.10 -12.24
CA LEU A 174 13.30 -11.09 -11.16
C LEU A 174 13.74 -12.49 -10.72
N ASP A 175 13.07 -13.55 -11.15
CA ASP A 175 13.46 -14.92 -10.81
C ASP A 175 14.50 -15.49 -11.79
N PHE A 176 14.80 -14.80 -12.90
CA PHE A 176 15.80 -15.26 -13.87
C PHE A 176 17.23 -15.02 -13.40
N ALA A 177 18.13 -15.92 -13.77
CA ALA A 177 19.55 -15.80 -13.44
C ALA A 177 20.21 -14.76 -14.37
N VAL A 178 20.93 -13.81 -13.78
CA VAL A 178 21.60 -12.72 -14.49
C VAL A 178 23.10 -12.77 -14.27
N SER A 179 23.85 -12.24 -15.24
CA SER A 179 25.30 -12.08 -15.16
C SER A 179 25.71 -10.73 -15.73
N PHE A 180 26.60 -10.03 -15.04
CA PHE A 180 27.25 -8.82 -15.54
C PHE A 180 28.52 -8.53 -14.74
N PRO A 181 29.56 -7.95 -15.38
CA PRO A 181 30.83 -7.71 -14.73
C PRO A 181 30.70 -6.69 -13.60
N ASN A 182 31.58 -6.83 -12.60
CA ASN A 182 31.70 -5.84 -11.54
C ASN A 182 32.06 -4.48 -12.12
N ALA A 183 31.30 -3.45 -11.74
CA ALA A 183 31.73 -2.08 -11.94
C ALA A 183 31.17 -1.16 -10.86
N ALA A 184 31.92 -0.11 -10.55
CA ALA A 184 31.46 0.99 -9.71
C ALA A 184 30.53 1.89 -10.52
N ARG A 185 29.31 2.09 -10.02
CA ARG A 185 28.26 2.92 -10.64
C ARG A 185 27.49 3.64 -9.56
N ASP A 186 26.81 4.74 -9.87
CA ASP A 186 25.75 5.20 -8.98
C ASP A 186 24.63 4.15 -8.89
N GLY A 187 23.84 4.19 -7.82
CA GLY A 187 22.77 3.23 -7.57
C GLY A 187 21.76 3.12 -8.72
N ASN A 188 21.41 4.23 -9.38
CA ASN A 188 20.48 4.23 -10.51
C ASN A 188 21.09 3.59 -11.75
N ALA A 189 22.36 3.88 -12.05
CA ALA A 189 23.09 3.24 -13.13
C ALA A 189 23.27 1.73 -12.87
N ALA A 190 23.53 1.31 -11.63
CA ALA A 190 23.55 -0.10 -11.26
C ALA A 190 22.18 -0.78 -11.44
N LEU A 191 21.09 -0.11 -11.07
CA LEU A 191 19.72 -0.61 -11.29
C LEU A 191 19.39 -0.77 -12.79
N LYS A 192 19.82 0.18 -13.63
CA LYS A 192 19.66 0.10 -15.09
C LYS A 192 20.41 -1.10 -15.67
N THR A 193 21.67 -1.30 -15.29
CA THR A 193 22.45 -2.48 -15.69
C THR A 193 21.76 -3.78 -15.26
N LEU A 194 21.18 -3.83 -14.07
CA LEU A 194 20.40 -5.00 -13.64
C LEU A 194 19.16 -5.21 -14.52
N CYS A 195 18.41 -4.16 -14.86
CA CYS A 195 17.23 -4.24 -15.74
C CYS A 195 17.58 -4.70 -17.16
N GLU A 196 18.72 -4.26 -17.69
CA GLU A 196 19.26 -4.72 -18.98
C GLU A 196 19.56 -6.22 -18.92
N ALA A 197 20.26 -6.68 -17.88
CA ALA A 197 20.57 -8.09 -17.69
C ALA A 197 19.30 -8.95 -17.48
N ILE A 198 18.30 -8.44 -16.76
CA ILE A 198 16.98 -9.09 -16.63
C ILE A 198 16.31 -9.22 -18.00
N THR A 199 16.35 -8.16 -18.81
CA THR A 199 15.77 -8.17 -20.16
C THR A 199 16.42 -9.24 -21.03
N GLU A 200 17.75 -9.33 -21.01
CA GLU A 200 18.50 -10.35 -21.75
C GLU A 200 18.18 -11.77 -21.27
N ALA A 201 18.16 -11.99 -19.95
CA ALA A 201 17.97 -13.31 -19.37
C ALA A 201 16.52 -13.84 -19.47
N SER A 202 15.53 -12.94 -19.39
CA SER A 202 14.11 -13.32 -19.34
C SER A 202 13.38 -13.16 -20.67
N GLY A 203 13.94 -12.41 -21.62
CA GLY A 203 13.25 -11.97 -22.83
C GLY A 203 12.14 -10.93 -22.58
N MET A 204 11.90 -10.55 -21.33
CA MET A 204 10.88 -9.56 -20.94
C MET A 204 11.54 -8.20 -20.76
N ARG A 205 11.19 -7.25 -21.63
CA ARG A 205 11.70 -5.87 -21.55
C ARG A 205 11.45 -5.32 -20.16
N THR A 206 12.52 -4.93 -19.47
CA THR A 206 12.49 -4.43 -18.11
C THR A 206 13.30 -3.13 -18.03
N SER A 207 12.74 -2.10 -17.42
CA SER A 207 13.41 -0.80 -17.24
C SER A 207 13.31 -0.29 -15.82
N ALA A 208 14.26 0.57 -15.43
CA ALA A 208 14.19 1.29 -14.16
C ALA A 208 13.18 2.43 -14.26
N GLY A 209 12.28 2.51 -13.28
CA GLY A 209 11.28 3.56 -13.12
C GLY A 209 11.67 4.61 -12.07
N GLY A 210 10.72 5.00 -11.25
CA GLY A 210 10.94 5.94 -10.14
C GLY A 210 11.82 5.32 -9.05
N VAL A 211 12.81 6.09 -8.58
CA VAL A 211 13.71 5.69 -7.49
C VAL A 211 13.93 6.86 -6.51
N PRO A 212 14.23 6.60 -5.22
CA PRO A 212 14.58 7.65 -4.26
C PRO A 212 15.88 8.36 -4.63
N LYS A 213 16.05 9.59 -4.14
CA LYS A 213 17.26 10.41 -4.37
C LYS A 213 18.57 9.68 -4.05
N LEU A 214 18.55 8.79 -3.05
CA LEU A 214 19.69 7.97 -2.64
C LEU A 214 20.37 7.24 -3.80
N PHE A 215 19.60 6.78 -4.80
CA PHE A 215 20.13 6.08 -5.96
C PHE A 215 21.05 6.93 -6.84
N PHE A 216 20.91 8.25 -6.79
CA PHE A 216 21.73 9.17 -7.59
C PHE A 216 22.95 9.70 -6.85
N THR A 217 23.02 9.44 -5.54
CA THR A 217 24.05 10.05 -4.67
C THR A 217 25.03 9.02 -4.12
N THR A 218 24.70 7.73 -4.20
CA THR A 218 25.53 6.65 -3.68
C THR A 218 26.20 5.89 -4.81
N THR A 219 27.51 5.72 -4.73
CA THR A 219 28.26 4.80 -5.57
C THR A 219 28.24 3.39 -4.97
N VAL A 220 27.92 2.40 -5.79
CA VAL A 220 27.91 0.99 -5.43
C VAL A 220 28.79 0.20 -6.41
N SER A 221 29.45 -0.84 -5.91
CA SER A 221 30.05 -1.87 -6.75
C SER A 221 29.14 -3.07 -6.74
N LEU A 222 28.63 -3.44 -7.91
CA LEU A 222 27.71 -4.55 -8.09
C LEU A 222 28.15 -5.40 -9.27
N ASN A 223 28.08 -6.71 -9.09
CA ASN A 223 28.24 -7.73 -10.11
C ASN A 223 27.17 -8.81 -9.90
N ALA A 224 27.02 -9.64 -10.93
CA ALA A 224 26.29 -10.89 -10.82
C ALA A 224 26.97 -11.96 -11.67
N THR A 225 26.99 -13.20 -11.19
CA THR A 225 27.46 -14.36 -11.96
C THR A 225 26.48 -15.51 -11.81
N ASN A 226 25.55 -15.64 -12.76
CA ASN A 226 24.50 -16.65 -12.77
C ASN A 226 23.66 -16.65 -11.47
N GLU A 227 23.28 -15.46 -11.00
CA GLU A 227 22.53 -15.26 -9.76
C GLU A 227 21.08 -14.85 -10.05
N PRO A 228 20.08 -15.27 -9.26
CA PRO A 228 18.73 -14.76 -9.39
C PRO A 228 18.71 -13.22 -9.31
N ALA A 229 18.08 -12.56 -10.29
CA ALA A 229 18.04 -11.10 -10.34
C ALA A 229 17.43 -10.46 -9.09
N ARG A 230 16.49 -11.15 -8.44
CA ARG A 230 15.90 -10.79 -7.14
C ARG A 230 16.94 -10.66 -6.04
N ASP A 231 17.88 -11.60 -5.96
CA ASP A 231 18.92 -11.58 -4.93
C ASP A 231 19.93 -10.46 -5.20
N VAL A 232 20.24 -10.24 -6.48
CA VAL A 232 21.08 -9.12 -6.92
C VAL A 232 20.41 -7.78 -6.62
N LEU A 233 19.09 -7.65 -6.85
CA LEU A 233 18.31 -6.47 -6.48
C LEU A 233 18.33 -6.24 -4.98
N VAL A 234 18.03 -7.26 -4.17
CA VAL A 234 18.07 -7.17 -2.70
C VAL A 234 19.45 -6.75 -2.21
N ARG A 235 20.52 -7.30 -2.81
CA ARG A 235 21.89 -6.90 -2.51
C ARG A 235 22.15 -5.44 -2.85
N LEU A 236 21.76 -4.98 -4.03
CA LEU A 236 21.84 -3.56 -4.43
C LEU A 236 21.11 -2.65 -3.43
N LEU A 237 19.88 -2.99 -3.05
CA LEU A 237 19.10 -2.18 -2.11
C LEU A 237 19.75 -2.10 -0.72
N ARG A 238 20.49 -3.14 -0.31
CA ARG A 238 21.22 -3.19 0.97
C ARG A 238 22.56 -2.47 0.94
N THR A 239 23.22 -2.36 -0.21
CA THR A 239 24.52 -1.67 -0.33
C THR A 239 24.40 -0.16 -0.38
N LEU A 240 23.21 0.39 -0.64
CA LEU A 240 23.01 1.83 -0.65
C LEU A 240 23.29 2.45 0.74
N THR A 241 24.05 3.53 0.79
CA THR A 241 24.46 4.27 1.99
C THR A 241 24.35 5.78 1.78
N TRP A 242 24.14 6.53 2.87
CA TRP A 242 24.20 7.99 2.80
C TRP A 242 25.60 8.44 2.37
N PRO A 243 25.74 9.38 1.42
CA PRO A 243 27.04 9.82 0.93
C PRO A 243 27.81 10.65 1.96
N ASP A 244 27.10 11.36 2.83
CA ASP A 244 27.69 12.23 3.85
C ASP A 244 27.82 11.48 5.19
N PRO A 245 29.05 11.27 5.72
CA PRO A 245 29.25 10.65 7.03
C PRO A 245 28.57 11.38 8.18
N ARG A 246 28.25 12.68 8.03
CA ARG A 246 27.48 13.45 9.02
C ARG A 246 26.00 13.06 9.03
N GLN A 247 25.50 12.44 7.97
CA GLN A 247 24.19 11.82 7.88
C GLN A 247 24.16 10.38 8.43
N ASN A 248 25.29 9.83 8.91
CA ASN A 248 25.31 8.53 9.60
C ASN A 248 24.51 8.52 10.92
N VAL A 249 23.99 9.66 11.36
CA VAL A 249 23.04 9.77 12.48
C VAL A 249 21.61 9.42 12.03
N VAL A 250 21.31 9.54 10.73
CA VAL A 250 20.01 9.17 10.15
C VAL A 250 20.09 7.74 9.61
N PRO A 251 19.29 6.80 10.14
CA PRO A 251 19.25 5.44 9.62
C PRO A 251 18.91 5.42 8.13
N ILE A 252 19.50 4.49 7.38
CA ILE A 252 19.14 4.33 5.97
C ILE A 252 17.78 3.64 5.92
N PRO A 253 16.78 4.20 5.21
CA PRO A 253 15.45 3.62 5.16
C PRO A 253 15.44 2.26 4.45
N LYS A 254 14.55 1.38 4.89
CA LYS A 254 14.17 0.17 4.17
C LYS A 254 13.60 0.57 2.81
N LEU A 255 13.86 -0.28 1.83
CA LEU A 255 13.41 -0.10 0.45
C LEU A 255 12.57 -1.30 0.03
N SER A 256 11.54 -1.03 -0.74
CA SER A 256 10.68 -2.03 -1.38
C SER A 256 10.55 -1.70 -2.86
N TRP A 257 10.06 -2.64 -3.67
CA TRP A 257 9.86 -2.39 -5.10
C TRP A 257 8.44 -2.69 -5.58
N ARG A 258 8.11 -2.07 -6.70
CA ARG A 258 6.93 -2.36 -7.52
C ARG A 258 7.40 -2.65 -8.93
N LEU A 259 7.24 -3.88 -9.39
CA LEU A 259 7.52 -4.28 -10.76
C LEU A 259 6.19 -4.33 -11.51
N TYR A 260 5.85 -3.26 -12.21
CA TYR A 260 4.57 -3.17 -12.92
C TYR A 260 4.74 -3.54 -14.38
N TYR A 261 3.79 -4.31 -14.91
CA TYR A 261 3.70 -4.61 -16.33
C TYR A 261 2.84 -3.56 -17.01
N ASP A 262 3.38 -2.95 -18.07
CA ASP A 262 2.67 -2.09 -18.99
C ASP A 262 2.12 -2.95 -20.15
N PRO A 263 0.79 -3.11 -20.28
CA PRO A 263 0.20 -3.93 -21.33
C PRO A 263 0.41 -3.37 -22.74
N GLU A 264 0.60 -2.06 -22.89
CA GLU A 264 0.78 -1.41 -24.20
C GLU A 264 2.23 -1.52 -24.66
N ALA A 265 3.17 -1.21 -23.76
CA ALA A 265 4.59 -1.34 -24.05
C ALA A 265 5.09 -2.80 -24.00
N GLN A 266 4.26 -3.71 -23.47
CA GLN A 266 4.59 -5.11 -23.20
C GLN A 266 5.90 -5.26 -22.41
N ALA A 267 6.09 -4.38 -21.43
CA ALA A 267 7.33 -4.22 -20.71
C ALA A 267 7.08 -4.02 -19.21
N TYR A 268 8.06 -4.39 -18.40
CA TYR A 268 8.07 -4.13 -16.97
C TYR A 268 8.81 -2.85 -16.64
N VAL A 269 8.28 -2.12 -15.66
CA VAL A 269 8.92 -0.95 -15.06
C VAL A 269 9.15 -1.23 -13.58
N LEU A 270 10.41 -1.26 -13.16
CA LEU A 270 10.85 -1.50 -11.79
C LEU A 270 10.96 -0.16 -11.05
N ASN A 271 10.03 0.09 -10.14
CA ASN A 271 10.01 1.27 -9.28
C ASN A 271 10.49 0.89 -7.88
N ILE A 272 11.33 1.73 -7.27
CA ILE A 272 11.82 1.56 -5.90
C ILE A 272 11.21 2.64 -5.02
N GLY A 273 10.73 2.25 -3.85
CA GLY A 273 10.11 3.16 -2.89
C GLY A 273 10.62 2.94 -1.46
N LEU A 274 10.54 4.00 -0.66
CA LEU A 274 10.81 3.93 0.77
C LEU A 274 9.73 3.10 1.47
N VAL A 275 10.15 2.30 2.45
CA VAL A 275 9.22 1.66 3.39
C VAL A 275 8.85 2.70 4.44
N LEU A 276 7.58 3.07 4.44
CA LEU A 276 7.01 3.99 5.41
C LEU A 276 6.11 3.22 6.38
N LYS A 277 6.06 3.65 7.64
CA LYS A 277 5.17 3.13 8.67
C LYS A 277 4.25 4.24 9.17
N GLU A 278 2.99 3.91 9.35
CA GLU A 278 2.04 4.79 10.03
C GLU A 278 2.31 4.86 11.52
N THR A 279 2.34 6.07 12.06
CA THR A 279 2.51 6.35 13.48
C THR A 279 1.41 7.27 13.97
N LEU A 280 1.02 7.10 15.24
CA LEU A 280 0.10 8.00 15.92
C LEU A 280 0.93 9.10 16.58
N GLY A 281 0.71 10.34 16.14
CA GLY A 281 1.29 11.52 16.79
C GLY A 281 0.63 11.80 18.15
N ALA A 282 1.27 12.66 18.95
CA ALA A 282 0.81 13.02 20.30
C ALA A 282 -0.61 13.62 20.33
N THR A 283 -1.05 14.21 19.21
CA THR A 283 -2.39 14.81 19.05
C THR A 283 -3.42 13.86 18.42
N GLY A 284 -3.07 12.58 18.25
CA GLY A 284 -3.93 11.56 17.60
C GLY A 284 -3.93 11.62 16.07
N GLN A 285 -3.17 12.52 15.45
CA GLN A 285 -3.00 12.54 14.00
C GLN A 285 -2.12 11.38 13.52
N THR A 286 -2.47 10.78 12.38
CA THR A 286 -1.65 9.74 11.75
C THR A 286 -0.56 10.40 10.90
N GLY A 287 0.70 10.07 11.20
CA GLY A 287 1.87 10.46 10.42
C GLY A 287 2.51 9.26 9.70
N LEU A 288 3.45 9.54 8.80
CA LEU A 288 4.30 8.53 8.17
C LEU A 288 5.75 8.76 8.57
N VAL A 289 6.43 7.70 8.98
CA VAL A 289 7.87 7.71 9.27
C VAL A 289 8.58 6.67 8.42
N GLU A 290 9.82 6.97 8.04
CA GLU A 290 10.68 5.99 7.38
C GLU A 290 11.01 4.83 8.33
N VAL A 291 10.94 3.61 7.82
CA VAL A 291 11.36 2.43 8.58
C VAL A 291 12.87 2.24 8.39
N PRO A 292 13.69 2.25 9.45
CA PRO A 292 15.12 2.01 9.33
C PRO A 292 15.42 0.56 8.90
N ARG A 293 16.49 0.38 8.12
CA ARG A 293 17.04 -0.96 7.82
C ARG A 293 17.67 -1.60 9.05
#